data_AF-N9M3L9-F1
#
_entry.id   AF-N9M3L9-F1
#
_cell.length_a   1.000
_cell.length_b   1.000
_cell.length_c   1.000
_cell.angle_alpha   90.00
_cell.angle_beta   90.00
_cell.angle_gamma   90.00
#
_symmetry.space_group_name_H-M   'P 1'
#
loop_
_entity.id
_entity.type
_entity.pdbx_description
1 polymer ?
#
loop_
_entity_poly.entity_id
_entity_poly.type
_entity_poly.pdbx_seq_one_letter_code
_entity_poly.pdbx_strand_id
1 'polypeptide(L)'
;MLFNALYALMVVLFLLYLYGLVFKKRKNYYFSIMIRLLTLGLFALIVFDQHETQFHLALVLLTWVLFESSDNFYNKRLSSSK
;
A
#
# COMPACT_ATOMS: atom_id res chain seq x y z
N MET A 1 -0.76 8.71 -17.51
CA MET A 1 -0.82 9.85 -16.56
C MET A 1 -1.62 9.52 -15.30
N LEU A 2 -2.85 9.01 -15.42
CA LEU A 2 -3.68 8.63 -14.27
C LEU A 2 -3.01 7.58 -13.36
N PHE A 3 -2.43 6.51 -13.95
CA PHE A 3 -1.69 5.49 -13.20
C PHE A 3 -0.60 6.13 -12.32
N ASN A 4 0.28 6.95 -12.90
CA ASN A 4 1.39 7.58 -12.17
C ASN A 4 0.89 8.45 -11.01
N ALA A 5 -0.21 9.19 -11.19
CA ALA A 5 -0.79 10.02 -10.13
C ALA A 5 -1.36 9.16 -8.98
N LEU A 6 -2.10 8.10 -9.32
CA LEU A 6 -2.66 7.18 -8.33
C LEU A 6 -1.57 6.37 -7.62
N TYR A 7 -0.52 5.98 -8.34
CA TYR A 7 0.62 5.28 -7.77
C TYR A 7 1.43 6.19 -6.85
N ALA A 8 1.69 7.44 -7.25
CA ALA A 8 2.34 8.42 -6.37
C ALA A 8 1.52 8.66 -5.10
N LEU A 9 0.20 8.79 -5.21
CA LEU A 9 -0.69 8.88 -4.06
C LEU A 9 -0.59 7.63 -3.17
N MET A 10 -0.54 6.42 -3.75
CA MET A 10 -0.35 5.18 -3.00
C MET A 10 0.94 5.18 -2.20
N VAL A 11 2.05 5.61 -2.80
CA VAL A 11 3.35 5.73 -2.13
C VAL A 11 3.27 6.74 -0.99
N VAL A 12 2.67 7.91 -1.20
CA VAL A 12 2.50 8.93 -0.15
C VAL A 12 1.68 8.39 1.02
N LEU A 13 0.54 7.75 0.74
CA LEU A 13 -0.31 7.15 1.77
C LEU A 13 0.44 6.06 2.54
N PHE A 14 1.23 5.25 1.84
CA PHE A 14 2.06 4.21 2.47
C PHE A 14 3.14 4.80 3.38
N LEU A 15 3.82 5.86 2.96
CA LEU A 15 4.81 6.56 3.80
C LEU A 15 4.16 7.19 5.04
N LEU A 16 2.98 7.81 4.90
CA LEU A 16 2.21 8.32 6.04
C LEU A 16 1.79 7.19 7.00
N TYR A 17 1.40 6.04 6.46
CA TYR A 17 1.06 4.86 7.26
C TYR A 17 2.27 4.38 8.06
N LEU A 18 3.42 4.19 7.41
CA LEU A 18 4.67 3.81 8.06
C LEU A 18 5.10 4.84 9.11
N TYR A 19 4.96 6.13 8.83
CA TYR A 19 5.25 7.18 9.79
C TYR A 19 4.40 7.04 11.05
N GLY A 20 3.09 6.83 10.91
CA GLY A 20 2.20 6.58 12.04
C GLY A 20 2.57 5.31 12.83
N LEU A 21 2.99 4.27 12.11
CA LEU A 21 3.36 2.98 12.67
C LEU A 21 4.68 3.02 13.45
N VAL A 22 5.71 3.69 12.92
CA VAL A 22 7.05 3.77 13.51
C VAL A 22 7.12 4.83 14.61
N PHE A 23 6.66 6.05 14.34
CA PHE A 23 6.87 7.19 15.25
C PHE A 23 5.74 7.33 16.27
N LYS A 24 4.49 7.12 15.86
CA LYS A 24 3.33 7.22 16.76
C LYS A 24 2.95 5.89 17.40
N LYS A 25 3.60 4.77 17.01
CA LYS A 25 3.27 3.40 17.43
C LYS A 25 1.75 3.15 17.41
N ARG A 26 1.06 3.70 16.41
CA ARG A 26 -0.39 3.64 16.29
C ARG A 26 -0.76 3.23 14.89
N LYS A 27 -1.50 2.12 14.79
CA LYS A 27 -2.12 1.69 13.55
C LYS A 27 -3.28 2.61 13.19
N ASN A 28 -3.23 3.21 12.01
CA ASN A 28 -4.37 3.94 11.45
C ASN A 28 -5.09 3.07 10.43
N TYR A 29 -6.21 2.50 10.87
CA TYR A 29 -7.03 1.60 10.06
C TYR A 29 -7.61 2.28 8.82
N TYR A 30 -7.91 3.59 8.86
CA TYR A 30 -8.41 4.32 7.70
C TYR A 30 -7.37 4.38 6.59
N PHE A 31 -6.11 4.69 6.92
CA PHE A 31 -5.01 4.66 5.94
C PHE A 31 -4.80 3.26 5.38
N SER A 32 -4.85 2.24 6.23
CA SER A 32 -4.74 0.84 5.78
C SER A 32 -5.83 0.48 4.76
N ILE A 33 -7.09 0.84 5.02
CA ILE A 33 -8.20 0.56 4.10
C ILE A 33 -8.04 1.36 2.79
N MET A 34 -7.68 2.65 2.88
CA MET A 34 -7.46 3.48 1.69
C MET A 34 -6.36 2.92 0.79
N ILE A 35 -5.22 2.49 1.37
CA ILE A 35 -4.12 1.87 0.61
C ILE A 35 -4.60 0.59 -0.10
N ARG A 36 -5.38 -0.27 0.58
CA ARG A 36 -5.93 -1.51 -0.01
C ARG A 36 -6.89 -1.21 -1.17
N LEU A 37 -7.80 -0.25 -0.99
CA LEU A 37 -8.72 0.18 -2.05
C LEU A 37 -7.98 0.76 -3.25
N LEU A 38 -6.96 1.58 -2.99
CA LEU A 38 -6.15 2.19 -4.06
C LEU A 38 -5.33 1.13 -4.81
N THR A 39 -4.80 0.13 -4.11
CA THR A 39 -4.11 -1.02 -4.70
C THR A 39 -5.06 -1.77 -5.64
N LEU A 40 -6.28 -2.08 -5.20
CA LEU A 40 -7.30 -2.73 -6.04
C LEU A 40 -7.67 -1.88 -7.26
N GLY A 41 -7.81 -0.57 -7.10
CA GLY A 41 -8.08 0.35 -8.21
C GLY A 41 -6.95 0.38 -9.25
N LEU A 42 -5.69 0.38 -8.80
CA LEU A 42 -4.52 0.29 -9.68
C LEU A 42 -4.47 -1.05 -10.41
N PHE A 43 -4.81 -2.15 -9.74
CA PHE A 43 -4.94 -3.46 -10.38
C PHE A 43 -6.01 -3.46 -11.49
N ALA A 44 -7.20 -2.91 -11.21
CA ALA A 44 -8.25 -2.80 -12.22
C ALA A 44 -7.77 -2.00 -13.43
N LEU A 45 -7.13 -0.84 -13.20
CA LEU A 45 -6.56 -0.03 -14.29
C LEU A 45 -5.54 -0.81 -15.12
N ILE A 46 -4.64 -1.56 -14.50
CA ILE A 46 -3.65 -2.38 -15.21
C ILE A 46 -4.33 -3.48 -16.04
N VAL A 47 -5.39 -4.12 -15.53
CA VAL A 47 -6.10 -5.19 -16.26
C VAL A 47 -6.84 -4.64 -17.48
N PHE A 48 -7.39 -3.42 -17.39
CA PHE A 48 -8.10 -2.78 -18.49
C PHE A 48 -7.18 -2.09 -19.50
N ASP A 49 -5.95 -1.72 -19.12
CA ASP A 49 -4.99 -1.04 -19.99
C ASP A 49 -4.01 -2.06 -20.61
N GLN A 50 -4.05 -2.29 -21.93
CA GLN A 50 -3.39 -3.44 -22.57
C GLN A 50 -1.90 -3.23 -22.93
N HIS A 51 -1.36 -2.01 -22.82
CA HIS A 51 -0.10 -1.67 -23.52
C HIS A 51 1.17 -1.53 -22.66
N GLU A 52 1.08 -1.24 -21.36
CA GLU A 52 2.26 -1.02 -20.49
C GLU A 52 2.16 -1.75 -19.13
N THR A 53 1.71 -3.00 -19.13
CA THR A 53 1.23 -3.66 -17.90
C THR A 53 2.30 -4.25 -17.00
N GLN A 54 3.37 -4.85 -17.54
CA GLN A 54 4.27 -5.67 -16.72
C GLN A 54 5.05 -4.87 -15.68
N PHE A 55 5.60 -3.72 -16.05
CA PHE A 55 6.36 -2.86 -15.13
C PHE A 55 5.45 -2.24 -14.07
N HIS A 56 4.29 -1.70 -14.48
CA HIS A 56 3.29 -1.16 -13.57
C HIS A 56 2.75 -2.21 -12.60
N LEU A 57 2.50 -3.43 -13.07
CA LEU A 57 2.12 -4.57 -12.24
C LEU A 57 3.19 -4.92 -11.21
N ALA A 58 4.46 -4.98 -11.63
CA ALA A 58 5.57 -5.25 -10.73
C ALA A 58 5.68 -4.19 -9.62
N LEU A 59 5.52 -2.91 -9.96
CA LEU A 59 5.53 -1.80 -9.00
C LEU A 59 4.38 -1.89 -7.98
N VAL A 60 3.15 -2.16 -8.45
CA VAL A 60 1.98 -2.29 -7.58
C VAL A 60 2.13 -3.50 -6.65
N LEU A 61 2.55 -4.64 -7.19
CA LEU A 61 2.81 -5.86 -6.41
C LEU A 61 3.89 -5.65 -5.36
N LEU A 62 5.02 -5.05 -5.74
CA LEU A 62 6.11 -4.77 -4.81
C LEU A 62 5.64 -3.88 -3.65
N THR A 63 4.94 -2.79 -3.97
CA THR A 63 4.43 -1.86 -2.97
C THR A 63 3.38 -2.53 -2.06
N TRP A 64 2.51 -3.37 -2.62
CA TRP A 64 1.53 -4.12 -1.86
C TRP A 64 2.19 -5.12 -0.89
N VAL A 65 3.19 -5.88 -1.34
CA VAL A 65 3.94 -6.83 -0.50
C VAL A 65 4.64 -6.10 0.65
N LEU A 66 5.27 -4.95 0.38
CA LEU A 66 5.91 -4.13 1.41
C LEU A 66 4.89 -3.63 2.45
N PHE A 67 3.71 -3.19 1.98
CA PHE A 67 2.63 -2.75 2.84
C PHE A 67 2.10 -3.88 3.74
N GLU A 68 1.74 -5.03 3.16
CA GLU A 68 1.18 -6.15 3.91
C GLU A 68 2.19 -6.73 4.91
N SER A 69 3.47 -6.76 4.53
CA SER A 69 4.56 -7.18 5.42
C SER A 69 4.71 -6.24 6.62
N SER A 70 4.63 -4.92 6.38
CA SER A 70 4.72 -3.90 7.42
C SER A 70 3.53 -3.98 8.39
N ASP A 71 2.32 -4.20 7.85
CA ASP A 71 1.11 -4.36 8.65
C ASP A 71 1.16 -5.62 9.53
N ASN A 72 1.53 -6.76 8.93
CA ASN A 72 1.64 -8.03 9.65
C ASN A 72 2.73 -8.00 10.72
N PHE A 73 3.88 -7.37 10.43
CA PHE A 73 4.94 -7.21 11.42
C PHE A 73 4.46 -6.42 12.65
N TYR A 74 3.71 -5.34 12.44
CA TYR A 74 3.13 -4.58 13.53
C TYR A 74 2.10 -5.37 14.34
N ASN A 75 1.19 -6.09 13.67
CA ASN A 75 0.19 -6.90 14.35
C ASN A 75 0.84 -8.01 15.19
N LYS A 76 1.90 -8.67 14.69
CA LYS A 76 2.69 -9.66 15.44
C LYS A 76 3.37 -9.03 16.67
N ARG A 77 3.96 -7.84 16.52
CA ARG A 77 4.60 -7.13 17.63
C ARG A 77 3.60 -6.72 18.72
N LEU A 78 2.40 -6.30 18.33
CA LEU A 78 1.32 -5.97 19.27
C LEU A 78 0.81 -7.22 20.01
N SER A 79 0.67 -8.34 19.29
CA SER A 79 0.23 -9.63 19.86
C SER A 79 1.23 -10.21 20.86
N SER A 80 2.54 -10.06 20.62
CA SER A 80 3.60 -10.55 21.51
C SER A 80 3.84 -9.67 22.74
N SER A 81 3.27 -8.45 22.77
CA SER A 81 3.43 -7.49 23.87
C SER A 81 2.24 -7.50 24.85
N LYS A 82 1.22 -8.31 24.59
CA LYS A 82 0.11 -8.61 25.51
C LYS A 82 0.40 -9.91 26.24
#